data_AF-A0A9P4U7G7-F1
#
_entry.id   AF-A0A9P4U7G7-F1
#
_cell.length_a   1.000
_cell.length_b   1.000
_cell.length_c   1.000
_cell.angle_alpha   90.00
_cell.angle_beta   90.00
_cell.angle_gamma   90.00
#
_symmetry.space_group_name_H-M   'P 1'
#
loop_
_entity.id
_entity.type
_entity.pdbx_description
1 polymer ?
#
loop_
_entity_poly.entity_id
_entity_poly.type
_entity_poly.pdbx_seq_one_letter_code
_entity_poly.pdbx_strand_id
1 'polypeptide(L)'
;MIRDFQTWNNTIGEASQLEDLRGLRVGIEAAHYLDHRLLNRKSISEPLVPALGGLPLGFWVHVEEDLNKFAQLQIEPFFVFSGLDIAKQDDPFRSRQEGAAVNANAWHLYDSHEAEKSVHRFGQSRRSTVHA
;
A
#
# COMPACT_ATOMS: atom_id res chain seq x y z
N MET A 1 -3.39 14.85 -3.64
CA MET A 1 -2.58 14.43 -4.81
C MET A 1 -2.31 15.61 -5.75
N ILE A 2 -1.05 15.89 -6.07
CA ILE A 2 -0.68 16.94 -7.05
C ILE A 2 -0.95 16.39 -8.45
N ARG A 3 -1.81 17.07 -9.21
CA ARG A 3 -2.16 16.68 -10.59
C ARG A 3 -0.91 16.74 -11.48
N ASP A 4 -0.75 15.77 -12.36
CA ASP A 4 0.35 15.66 -13.33
C ASP A 4 1.76 15.63 -12.71
N PHE A 5 1.86 15.35 -11.40
CA PHE A 5 3.13 15.34 -10.67
C PHE A 5 4.16 14.40 -11.31
N GLN A 6 3.75 13.21 -11.74
CA GLN A 6 4.66 12.25 -12.39
C GLN A 6 5.23 12.82 -13.70
N THR A 7 4.38 13.42 -14.53
CA THR A 7 4.78 14.04 -15.80
C THR A 7 5.76 15.18 -15.55
N TRP A 8 5.49 16.04 -14.58
CA TRP A 8 6.39 17.13 -14.19
C TRP A 8 7.70 16.61 -13.59
N ASN A 9 7.65 15.64 -12.66
CA ASN A 9 8.82 15.06 -12.02
C ASN A 9 9.77 14.43 -13.05
N ASN A 10 9.25 13.80 -14.11
CA ASN A 10 10.08 13.25 -15.18
C ASN A 10 10.87 14.30 -15.97
N THR A 11 10.53 15.59 -15.86
CA THR A 11 11.28 16.68 -16.51
C THR A 11 12.47 17.18 -15.69
N ILE A 12 12.51 16.88 -14.39
CA ILE A 12 13.52 17.40 -13.45
C ILE A 12 14.22 16.30 -12.64
N GLY A 13 13.63 15.11 -12.60
CA GLY A 13 14.08 13.99 -11.78
C GLY A 13 15.13 13.15 -12.50
N GLU A 14 16.06 12.65 -11.71
CA GLU A 14 17.07 11.69 -12.16
C GLU A 14 16.91 10.40 -11.37
N ALA A 15 17.06 9.27 -12.06
CA ALA A 15 17.13 7.97 -11.41
C ALA A 15 18.58 7.68 -11.01
N SER A 16 18.81 7.42 -9.72
CA SER A 16 20.11 7.02 -9.19
C SER A 16 20.10 5.62 -8.61
N GLN A 17 21.28 5.10 -8.29
CA GLN A 17 21.42 3.82 -7.62
C GLN A 17 21.11 3.96 -6.12
N LEU A 18 20.60 2.91 -5.49
CA LEU A 18 20.28 2.94 -4.06
C LEU A 18 21.56 3.05 -3.22
N GLU A 19 22.65 2.51 -3.75
CA GLU A 19 24.01 2.51 -3.24
C GLU A 19 24.54 3.92 -2.97
N ASP A 20 24.03 4.93 -3.69
CA ASP A 20 24.42 6.32 -3.51
C ASP A 20 23.97 6.87 -2.14
N LEU A 21 23.03 6.19 -1.47
CA LEU A 21 22.57 6.52 -0.11
C LEU A 21 23.35 5.77 0.98
N ARG A 22 24.41 5.03 0.64
CA ARG A 22 25.17 4.20 1.58
C ARG A 22 25.64 5.00 2.80
N GLY A 23 25.41 4.44 4.00
CA GLY A 23 25.81 5.08 5.25
C GLY A 23 24.92 6.24 5.69
N LEU A 24 23.84 6.55 4.95
CA LEU A 24 22.91 7.62 5.29
C LEU A 24 21.68 7.11 6.03
N ARG A 25 21.06 8.02 6.79
CA ARG A 25 19.72 7.83 7.33
C ARG A 25 18.68 8.39 6.38
N VAL A 26 17.66 7.61 6.07
CA VAL A 26 16.64 7.95 5.07
C VAL A 26 15.25 7.91 5.70
N GLY A 27 14.55 9.04 5.66
CA GLY A 27 13.13 9.11 6.03
C GLY A 27 12.26 8.45 4.97
N ILE A 28 11.41 7.51 5.38
CA ILE A 28 10.51 6.77 4.48
C ILE A 28 9.07 6.98 4.96
N GLU A 29 8.22 7.50 4.10
CA GLU A 29 6.78 7.56 4.37
C GLU A 29 6.21 6.12 4.42
N ALA A 30 5.85 5.66 5.61
CA ALA A 30 5.55 4.26 5.86
C ALA A 30 4.27 3.80 5.14
N ALA A 31 3.24 4.65 5.11
CA ALA A 31 1.98 4.34 4.42
C ALA A 31 2.23 4.13 2.91
N HIS A 32 2.95 5.04 2.28
CA HIS A 32 3.31 4.94 0.87
C HIS A 32 4.21 3.72 0.57
N TYR A 33 5.20 3.46 1.44
CA TYR A 33 6.07 2.28 1.33
C TYR A 33 5.28 0.98 1.35
N LEU A 34 4.41 0.80 2.35
CA LEU A 34 3.59 -0.42 2.48
C LEU A 34 2.61 -0.55 1.31
N ASP A 35 1.98 0.54 0.89
CA ASP A 35 1.06 0.54 -0.24
C ASP A 35 1.75 0.09 -1.54
N HIS A 36 2.90 0.69 -1.85
CA HIS A 36 3.67 0.31 -3.04
C HIS A 36 4.22 -1.12 -2.99
N ARG A 37 4.67 -1.58 -1.81
CA ARG A 37 5.23 -2.92 -1.66
C ARG A 37 4.19 -4.02 -1.68
N LEU A 38 3.00 -3.76 -1.13
CA LEU A 38 1.94 -4.76 -1.02
C LEU A 38 0.96 -4.73 -2.19
N LEU A 39 0.72 -3.56 -2.81
CA LEU A 39 -0.33 -3.41 -3.83
C LEU A 39 0.19 -3.45 -5.28
N ASN A 40 1.39 -2.94 -5.56
CA ASN A 40 1.83 -2.73 -6.96
C ASN A 40 2.51 -3.92 -7.62
N ARG A 41 2.79 -4.99 -6.88
CA ARG A 41 3.24 -6.25 -7.48
C ARG A 41 2.01 -7.11 -7.77
N LYS A 42 1.59 -7.17 -9.04
CA LYS A 42 0.50 -8.07 -9.52
C LYS A 42 0.67 -9.53 -9.05
N SER A 43 1.90 -9.97 -8.82
CA SER A 43 2.22 -11.31 -8.28
C SER A 43 1.91 -11.50 -6.78
N ILE A 44 1.65 -10.42 -6.03
CA ILE A 44 1.47 -10.41 -4.56
C ILE A 44 0.08 -9.84 -4.19
N SER A 45 -0.71 -9.41 -5.17
CA SER A 45 -2.09 -9.04 -4.91
C SER A 45 -2.83 -10.28 -4.39
N GLU A 46 -3.06 -10.31 -3.09
CA GLU A 46 -3.83 -11.35 -2.40
C GLU A 46 -5.27 -10.85 -2.24
N PRO A 47 -6.15 -11.09 -3.22
CA PRO A 47 -7.48 -10.48 -3.27
C PRO A 47 -8.37 -10.92 -2.11
N LEU A 48 -8.06 -12.03 -1.44
CA LEU A 48 -8.89 -12.61 -0.39
C LEU A 48 -8.54 -12.12 1.02
N VAL A 49 -7.47 -11.36 1.22
CA VAL A 49 -7.13 -10.81 2.54
C VAL A 49 -8.28 -10.00 3.17
N PRO A 50 -9.05 -9.19 2.42
CA PRO A 50 -10.21 -8.50 2.99
C PRO A 50 -11.32 -9.44 3.49
N ALA A 51 -11.39 -10.67 2.97
CA ALA A 51 -12.35 -11.70 3.39
C ALA A 51 -11.83 -12.52 4.58
N LEU A 52 -10.55 -12.88 4.55
CA LEU A 52 -9.90 -13.76 5.53
C LEU A 52 -9.34 -13.02 6.75
N GLY A 53 -9.12 -11.71 6.61
CA GLY A 53 -8.38 -10.91 7.59
C GLY A 53 -6.88 -11.22 7.58
N GLY A 54 -6.16 -10.58 8.50
CA GLY A 54 -4.71 -10.76 8.67
C GLY A 54 -3.85 -9.94 7.71
N LEU A 55 -2.55 -10.16 7.80
CA LEU A 55 -1.56 -9.59 6.89
C LEU A 55 -1.49 -10.44 5.61
N PRO A 56 -1.20 -9.84 4.44
CA PRO A 56 -0.88 -10.63 3.26
C PRO A 56 0.30 -11.57 3.55
N LEU A 57 0.25 -12.79 3.02
CA LEU A 57 1.22 -13.86 3.26
C LEU A 57 2.66 -13.42 2.95
N GLY A 58 2.84 -12.68 1.87
CA GLY A 58 4.16 -12.18 1.46
C GLY A 58 4.70 -11.00 2.29
N PHE A 59 3.91 -10.45 3.22
CA PHE A 59 4.24 -9.20 3.92
C PHE A 59 5.63 -9.25 4.57
N TRP A 60 5.87 -10.24 5.43
CA TRP A 60 7.10 -10.35 6.19
C TRP A 60 8.32 -10.55 5.30
N VAL A 61 8.21 -11.47 4.34
CA VAL A 61 9.29 -11.78 3.41
C VAL A 61 9.75 -10.54 2.66
N HIS A 62 8.82 -9.73 2.12
CA HIS A 62 9.18 -8.55 1.35
C HIS A 62 9.75 -7.41 2.21
N VAL A 63 9.21 -7.21 3.41
CA VAL A 63 9.75 -6.21 4.34
C VAL A 63 11.15 -6.63 4.79
N GLU A 64 11.37 -7.90 5.11
CA GLU A 64 12.68 -8.43 5.48
C GLU A 64 13.69 -8.33 4.33
N GLU A 65 13.31 -8.67 3.10
CA GLU A 65 14.15 -8.49 1.90
C GLU A 65 14.62 -7.03 1.76
N ASP A 66 13.72 -6.06 1.94
CA ASP A 66 14.04 -4.64 1.85
C ASP A 66 14.94 -4.19 3.01
N LEU A 67 14.64 -4.60 4.24
CA LEU A 67 15.46 -4.27 5.42
C LEU A 67 16.87 -4.86 5.31
N ASN A 68 16.98 -6.09 4.81
CA ASN A 68 18.27 -6.73 4.53
C ASN A 68 19.06 -5.95 3.47
N LYS A 69 18.40 -5.46 2.42
CA LYS A 69 19.04 -4.63 1.39
C LYS A 69 19.53 -3.30 1.97
N PHE A 70 18.74 -2.62 2.80
CA PHE A 70 19.18 -1.41 3.49
C PHE A 70 20.38 -1.69 4.39
N ALA A 71 20.35 -2.77 5.16
CA ALA A 71 21.45 -3.16 6.05
C ALA A 71 22.75 -3.45 5.29
N GLN A 72 22.70 -4.15 4.16
CA GLN A 72 23.86 -4.42 3.29
C GLN A 72 24.50 -3.13 2.76
N LEU A 73 23.69 -2.10 2.53
CA LEU A 73 24.13 -0.77 2.10
C LEU A 73 24.39 0.19 3.27
N GLN A 74 24.32 -0.28 4.52
CA GLN A 74 24.48 0.57 5.71
C GLN A 74 23.53 1.79 5.71
N ILE A 75 22.37 1.64 5.09
CA ILE A 75 21.31 2.66 5.10
C ILE A 75 20.52 2.47 6.38
N GLU A 76 20.29 3.54 7.14
CA GLU A 76 19.41 3.55 8.31
C GLU A 76 17.99 3.98 7.87
N PRO A 77 17.05 3.05 7.62
CA PRO A 77 15.68 3.43 7.27
C PRO A 77 14.95 3.97 8.50
N PHE A 78 14.30 5.13 8.35
CA PHE A 78 13.46 5.75 9.36
C PHE A 78 12.03 5.87 8.87
N PHE A 79 11.19 4.90 9.25
CA PHE A 79 9.78 4.86 8.83
C PHE A 79 8.94 5.88 9.61
N VAL A 80 8.29 6.77 8.87
CA VAL A 80 7.40 7.81 9.40
C VAL A 80 5.96 7.40 9.13
N PHE A 81 5.19 7.19 10.19
CA PHE A 81 3.77 6.90 10.12
C PHE A 81 2.95 8.18 10.27
N SER A 82 1.94 8.33 9.43
CA SER A 82 0.99 9.44 9.56
C SER A 82 0.21 9.31 10.87
N GLY A 83 0.11 10.43 11.59
CA GLY A 83 -0.74 10.54 12.77
C GLY A 83 -2.21 10.77 12.38
N LEU A 84 -3.01 11.17 13.36
CA LEU A 84 -4.38 11.62 13.13
C LEU A 84 -4.35 13.04 12.52
N ASP A 85 -5.07 13.24 11.43
CA ASP A 85 -5.30 14.58 10.87
C ASP A 85 -6.49 15.21 11.61
N ILE A 86 -6.19 16.10 12.56
CA ILE A 86 -7.19 16.75 13.42
C ILE A 86 -7.82 17.97 12.71
N ALA A 87 -7.23 18.45 11.62
CA ALA A 87 -7.67 19.65 10.91
C ALA A 87 -8.60 19.35 9.73
N LYS A 88 -8.52 18.15 9.13
CA LYS A 88 -9.47 17.72 8.10
C LYS A 88 -10.85 17.45 8.71
N GLN A 89 -11.88 18.03 8.10
CA GLN A 89 -13.29 17.78 8.45
C GLN A 89 -13.86 16.47 7.86
N ASP A 90 -13.06 15.73 7.09
CA ASP A 90 -13.48 14.45 6.54
C ASP A 90 -13.56 13.38 7.63
N ASP A 91 -14.55 12.48 7.52
CA ASP A 91 -14.68 11.32 8.41
C ASP A 91 -13.42 10.43 8.27
N PRO A 92 -12.59 10.28 9.33
CA PRO A 92 -11.38 9.47 9.27
C PRO A 92 -11.65 7.99 9.00
N PHE A 93 -12.90 7.54 9.12
CA PHE A 93 -13.32 6.15 8.88
C PHE A 93 -14.01 5.95 7.53
N ARG A 94 -14.18 7.01 6.72
CA ARG A 94 -14.87 6.92 5.41
C ARG A 94 -14.29 5.81 4.54
N SER A 95 -12.97 5.75 4.43
CA SER A 95 -12.29 4.78 3.56
C SER A 95 -12.51 3.32 4.03
N ARG A 96 -12.57 3.12 5.36
CA ARG A 96 -12.93 1.83 5.98
C ARG A 96 -14.39 1.45 5.68
N GLN A 97 -15.31 2.41 5.74
CA GLN A 97 -16.72 2.17 5.42
C GLN A 97 -16.91 1.80 3.94
N GLU A 98 -16.23 2.51 3.03
CA GLU A 98 -16.24 2.19 1.59
C GLU A 98 -15.69 0.78 1.33
N GLY A 99 -14.57 0.40 1.96
CA GLY A 99 -14.03 -0.95 1.88
C GLY A 99 -14.98 -2.02 2.41
N ALA A 100 -15.66 -1.75 3.52
CA ALA A 100 -16.66 -2.67 4.09
C ALA A 100 -17.85 -2.89 3.15
N ALA A 101 -18.33 -1.83 2.48
CA ALA A 101 -19.40 -1.94 1.48
C ALA A 101 -18.97 -2.81 0.27
N VAL A 102 -17.73 -2.67 -0.19
CA VAL A 102 -17.19 -3.53 -1.26
C VAL A 102 -17.09 -4.98 -0.81
N ASN A 103 -16.62 -5.24 0.41
CA ASN A 103 -16.56 -6.60 0.98
C ASN A 103 -17.96 -7.22 1.09
N ALA A 104 -18.97 -6.47 1.54
CA ALA A 104 -20.34 -6.96 1.62
C ALA A 104 -20.88 -7.39 0.25
N ASN A 105 -20.58 -6.61 -0.79
CA ASN A 105 -20.95 -6.98 -2.17
C ASN A 105 -20.19 -8.22 -2.67
N ALA A 106 -18.91 -8.37 -2.30
CA ALA A 106 -18.14 -9.56 -2.64
C ALA A 106 -18.71 -10.83 -1.99
N TRP A 107 -19.18 -10.75 -0.74
CA TRP A 107 -19.88 -11.85 -0.08
C TRP A 107 -21.19 -12.21 -0.78
N HIS A 108 -21.99 -11.22 -1.19
CA HIS A 108 -23.22 -11.49 -1.96
C HIS A 108 -22.94 -12.24 -3.28
N LEU A 109 -21.85 -11.89 -3.99
CA LEU A 109 -21.43 -12.60 -5.20
C LEU A 109 -21.01 -14.04 -4.90
N TYR A 110 -20.35 -14.27 -3.77
CA TYR A 110 -20.00 -15.62 -3.30
C TYR A 110 -21.26 -16.46 -3.06
N ASP A 111 -22.22 -15.91 -2.32
CA ASP A 111 -23.50 -16.57 -2.01
C ASP A 111 -24.33 -16.86 -3.28
N SER A 112 -24.16 -16.04 -4.31
CA SER A 112 -24.79 -16.19 -5.63
C SER A 112 -24.06 -17.18 -6.55
N HIS A 113 -23.08 -17.93 -6.04
CA HIS A 113 -22.25 -18.89 -6.79
C HIS A 113 -21.37 -18.24 -7.88
N GLU A 114 -21.11 -16.93 -7.79
CA GLU A 114 -20.25 -16.18 -8.70
C GLU A 114 -18.83 -16.02 -8.14
N ALA A 115 -18.19 -17.15 -7.81
CA ALA A 115 -16.94 -17.20 -7.04
C ALA A 115 -15.80 -16.35 -7.65
N GLU A 116 -15.56 -16.42 -8.96
CA GLU A 116 -14.50 -15.64 -9.61
C GLU A 116 -14.72 -14.12 -9.50
N LYS A 117 -15.98 -13.68 -9.66
CA LYS A 117 -16.34 -12.27 -9.52
C LYS A 117 -16.24 -11.82 -8.07
N SER A 118 -16.57 -12.68 -7.12
CA SER A 118 -16.38 -12.41 -5.69
C SER A 118 -14.91 -12.15 -5.35
N VAL A 119 -13.99 -13.02 -5.81
CA VAL A 119 -12.54 -12.83 -5.63
C VAL A 119 -12.08 -11.49 -6.21
N HIS A 120 -12.48 -11.18 -7.44
CA HIS A 120 -12.14 -9.92 -8.07
C HIS A 120 -12.69 -8.71 -7.28
N ARG A 121 -13.90 -8.84 -6.71
CA ARG A 121 -14.54 -7.79 -5.91
C ARG A 121 -13.84 -7.57 -4.57
N PHE A 122 -13.43 -8.62 -3.86
CA PHE A 122 -12.62 -8.46 -2.64
C PHE A 122 -11.32 -7.71 -2.93
N GLY A 123 -10.66 -7.99 -4.05
CA GLY A 123 -9.47 -7.25 -4.48
C GLY A 123 -9.68 -5.74 -4.68
N GLN A 124 -10.94 -5.27 -4.81
CA GLN A 124 -11.26 -3.86 -4.98
C GLN A 124 -11.45 -3.10 -3.66
N SER A 125 -11.77 -3.77 -2.54
CA SER A 125 -11.97 -3.07 -1.25
C SER A 125 -10.67 -2.51 -0.68
N ARG A 126 -9.55 -3.06 -1.16
CA ARG A 126 -8.19 -2.75 -0.74
C ARG A 126 -7.63 -1.44 -1.32
N ARG A 127 -8.37 -0.74 -2.20
CA ARG A 127 -7.93 0.49 -2.88
C ARG A 127 -8.30 1.80 -2.15
N SER A 128 -9.01 1.72 -1.03
CA SER A 128 -9.52 2.89 -0.31
C SER A 128 -8.61 3.29 0.86
N THR A 129 -7.38 3.70 0.56
CA THR A 129 -6.47 4.49 1.43
C THR A 129 -5.24 4.75 0.58
N VAL A 130 -4.93 5.95 0.11
CA VAL A 130 -4.40 7.07 0.89
C VAL A 130 -4.91 8.40 0.30
N HIS A 131 -5.77 9.12 1.04
CA HIS A 131 -6.05 10.53 0.78
C HIS A 131 -4.96 11.37 1.45
N ALA A 132 -3.88 11.64 0.70
CA ALA A 132 -2.98 12.77 0.97
C ALA A 132 -3.71 14.08 0.63
#